data_AF-A0A268F830-F1
#
_entry.id   AF-A0A268F830-F1
#
_cell.length_a   1.000
_cell.length_b   1.000
_cell.length_c   1.000
_cell.angle_alpha   90.00
_cell.angle_beta   90.00
_cell.angle_gamma   90.00
#
_symmetry.space_group_name_H-M   'P 1'
#
loop_
_entity.id
_entity.type
_entity.pdbx_description
1 polymer ?
#
loop_
_entity_poly.entity_id
_entity_poly.type
_entity_poly.pdbx_seq_one_letter_code
_entity_poly.pdbx_strand_id
1 'polypeptide(L)' 'MNTLLIKKMIQKSLNQYHLEPDSLSLHDYERLAVHIIALKKQHPVHDLYDLVQDVVYSYITNSL' A
#
# COMPACT_ATOMS: atom_id res chain seq x y z
N MET A 1 8.29 3.51 11.35
CA MET A 1 8.12 2.52 10.26
C MET A 1 8.79 3.08 9.02
N ASN A 2 9.52 2.28 8.24
CA ASN A 2 10.34 2.79 7.14
C ASN A 2 9.47 3.06 5.89
N THR A 3 9.25 4.34 5.56
CA THR A 3 8.40 4.76 4.42
C THR A 3 8.93 4.28 3.07
N LEU A 4 10.25 4.12 2.92
CA LEU A 4 10.88 3.57 1.72
C LEU A 4 10.56 2.09 1.53
N LEU A 5 10.46 1.33 2.63
CA LEU A 5 10.06 -0.08 2.59
C LEU A 5 8.61 -0.20 2.12
N ILE A 6 7.70 0.57 2.72
CA ILE A 6 6.29 0.60 2.33
C ILE A 6 6.16 0.98 0.85
N LYS A 7 7.02 1.89 0.36
CA LYS A 7 7.06 2.27 -1.06
C LYS A 7 7.33 1.10 -1.97
N LYS A 8 8.40 0.37 -1.68
CA LYS A 8 8.77 -0.81 -2.45
C LYS A 8 7.69 -1.88 -2.38
N MET A 9 7.00 -2.03 -1.25
CA MET A 9 5.93 -3.01 -1.09
C MET A 9 4.69 -2.63 -1.90
N ILE A 10 4.25 -1.37 -1.85
CA ILE A 10 3.14 -0.86 -2.68
C ILE A 10 3.46 -1.04 -4.16
N GLN A 11 4.64 -0.60 -4.61
CA GLN A 11 5.07 -0.74 -6.01
C GLN A 11 5.10 -2.20 -6.45
N LYS A 12 5.65 -3.10 -5.62
CA LYS A 12 5.65 -4.54 -5.90
C LYS A 12 4.23 -5.10 -5.98
N SER A 13 3.32 -4.66 -5.11
CA SER A 13 1.93 -5.10 -5.12
C SER A 13 1.18 -4.60 -6.36
N LEU A 14 1.37 -3.35 -6.79
CA LEU A 14 0.79 -2.81 -8.03
C LEU A 14 1.26 -3.59 -9.26
N ASN A 15 2.55 -3.95 -9.32
CA ASN A 15 3.11 -4.75 -10.41
C ASN A 15 2.45 -6.14 -10.52
N GLN A 16 1.94 -6.72 -9.42
CA GLN A 16 1.20 -8.00 -9.47
C GLN A 16 -0.12 -7.89 -10.25
N TYR A 17 -0.68 -6.68 -10.34
CA TYR A 17 -1.90 -6.37 -11.09
C TYR A 17 -1.62 -5.77 -12.46
N HIS A 18 -0.37 -5.86 -12.95
CA HIS A 18 0.08 -5.25 -14.21
C HIS A 18 -0.13 -3.73 -14.28
N LEU A 19 -0.24 -3.06 -13.12
CA LEU A 19 -0.25 -1.61 -13.04
C LEU A 19 1.19 -1.11 -12.96
N GLU A 20 1.57 -0.24 -13.89
CA GLU A 20 2.91 0.35 -13.85
C GLU A 20 3.06 1.21 -12.58
N PRO A 21 4.22 1.18 -11.90
CA PRO A 21 4.44 1.97 -10.68
C PRO A 21 4.24 3.47 -10.88
N ASP A 22 4.46 3.96 -12.11
CA ASP A 22 4.29 5.36 -12.51
C ASP A 22 2.81 5.73 -12.74
N SER A 23 1.90 4.76 -12.70
CA SER A 23 0.45 5.00 -12.78
C SER A 23 -0.11 5.65 -11.51
N LEU A 24 0.61 5.54 -10.39
CA LEU A 24 0.18 6.07 -9.10
C LEU A 24 0.74 7.48 -8.91
N SER A 25 -0.12 8.47 -8.66
CA SER A 25 0.34 9.81 -8.34
C SER A 25 1.11 9.81 -7.01
N LEU A 26 2.02 10.77 -6.82
CA LEU A 26 2.74 10.93 -5.56
C LEU A 26 1.77 11.10 -4.37
N HIS A 27 0.67 11.81 -4.58
CA HIS A 27 -0.35 12.04 -3.57
C HIS A 27 -1.12 10.77 -3.20
N ASP A 28 -1.48 9.93 -4.17
CA ASP A 28 -2.11 8.63 -3.91
C ASP A 28 -1.15 7.70 -3.16
N TYR A 29 0.12 7.72 -3.56
CA TYR A 29 1.16 6.98 -2.87
C TYR A 29 1.25 7.36 -1.38
N GLU A 30 1.28 8.65 -1.08
CA GLU A 30 1.31 9.16 0.29
C GLU A 30 0.06 8.76 1.08
N ARG A 31 -1.12 8.83 0.47
CA ARG A 31 -2.37 8.38 1.11
C ARG A 31 -2.34 6.90 1.47
N LEU A 32 -1.95 6.04 0.53
CA LEU A 32 -1.83 4.60 0.78
C LEU A 32 -0.82 4.32 1.89
N ALA A 33 0.35 4.98 1.85
CA ALA A 33 1.38 4.79 2.87
C ALA A 33 0.88 5.22 4.26
N VAL A 34 0.22 6.38 4.39
CA VAL A 34 -0.36 6.85 5.65
C VAL A 34 -1.41 5.87 6.17
N HIS A 35 -2.28 5.37 5.29
CA HIS A 35 -3.31 4.41 5.66
C HIS A 35 -2.73 3.09 6.16
N ILE A 36 -1.74 2.51 5.45
CA ILE A 36 -1.04 1.29 5.87
C ILE A 36 -0.32 1.48 7.22
N ILE A 37 0.31 2.64 7.43
CA ILE A 37 0.95 2.97 8.71
C ILE A 37 -0.07 3.03 9.85
N ALA A 38 -1.25 3.61 9.60
CA ALA A 38 -2.33 3.66 10.59
C ALA A 38 -2.85 2.26 10.92
N LEU A 39 -3.13 1.43 9.91
CA LEU A 39 -3.60 0.05 10.10
C LEU A 39 -2.59 -0.79 10.87
N LYS A 40 -1.30 -0.70 10.54
CA LYS A 40 -0.26 -1.45 11.27
C LYS A 40 -0.11 -1.01 12.73
N LYS A 41 -0.38 0.26 13.04
CA LYS A 41 -0.42 0.74 14.43
C LYS A 41 -1.65 0.23 15.18
N GLN A 42 -2.80 0.17 14.51
CA GLN A 42 -4.05 -0.35 15.09
C GLN A 42 -4.01 -1.87 15.27
N HIS A 43 -3.37 -2.58 14.34
CA HIS A 43 -3.27 -4.03 14.30
C HIS A 43 -1.79 -4.47 14.23
N PRO A 44 -1.01 -4.31 15.32
CA PRO A 44 0.43 -4.59 15.31
C PRO A 44 0.76 -6.07 15.03
N VAL A 45 -0.18 -6.97 15.28
CA VAL A 45 -0.06 -8.42 15.03
C VAL A 45 -0.23 -8.81 13.56
N HIS A 46 -0.87 -7.99 12.73
CA HIS A 46 -1.06 -8.29 11.31
C HIS A 46 0.26 -8.10 10.55
N ASP A 47 0.54 -8.96 9.58
CA ASP A 47 1.75 -8.81 8.77
C ASP A 47 1.68 -7.53 7.92
N LEU A 48 2.82 -6.85 7.76
CA LEU A 48 2.86 -5.61 6.98
C LEU A 48 2.61 -5.88 5.49
N TYR A 49 3.04 -7.03 4.98
CA TYR A 49 2.84 -7.43 3.59
C TYR A 49 1.36 -7.66 3.28
N ASP A 50 0.66 -8.40 4.15
CA ASP A 50 -0.77 -8.64 4.00
C ASP A 50 -1.56 -7.33 4.02
N LEU A 51 -1.25 -6.43 4.98
CA LEU A 51 -1.87 -5.10 5.04
C LEU A 51 -1.62 -4.27 3.77
N VAL A 52 -0.42 -4.35 3.19
CA VAL A 52 -0.11 -3.66 1.93
C VAL A 52 -0.94 -4.25 0.80
N GLN A 53 -1.04 -5.58 0.69
CA GLN A 53 -1.82 -6.24 -0.35
C GLN A 53 -3.30 -5.88 -0.28
N ASP A 54 -3.90 -5.93 0.91
CA ASP A 54 -5.31 -5.59 1.12
C ASP A 54 -5.61 -4.15 0.73
N VAL A 55 -4.76 -3.21 1.16
CA VAL A 55 -4.92 -1.78 0.86
C VAL A 55 -4.75 -1.49 -0.62
N VAL A 56 -3.72 -2.07 -1.26
CA VAL A 56 -3.49 -1.89 -2.70
C VAL A 56 -4.62 -2.51 -3.51
N TYR A 57 -5.09 -3.70 -3.14
CA TYR A 57 -6.24 -4.33 -3.79
C TYR A 57 -7.50 -3.46 -3.66
N SER A 58 -7.79 -2.98 -2.45
CA SER A 58 -8.94 -2.10 -2.19
C SER A 58 -8.87 -0.79 -2.97
N TYR A 59 -7.67 -0.23 -3.15
CA TYR A 59 -7.45 0.95 -3.99
C TYR A 59 -7.80 0.66 -5.46
N ILE A 60 -7.29 -0.46 -6.00
CA ILE A 60 -7.53 -0.85 -7.41
C ILE A 60 -9.01 -1.13 -7.67
N THR A 61 -9.70 -1.78 -6.73
CA THR A 61 -11.13 -2.08 -6.83
C THR A 61 -12.02 -0.91 -6.41
N ASN A 62 -11.45 0.27 -6.13
CA ASN A 62 -12.15 1.47 -5.68
C ASN A 62 -13.10 1.20 -4.49
N SER A 63 -12.61 0.40 -3.54
CA SER A 63 -13.32 -0.07 -2.33
C SER A 63 -12.76 0.54 -1.04
N LEU A 64 -11.99 1.63 -1.17
CA LEU A 64 -11.21 2.29 -0.12
C LEU A 64 -11.90 3.55 0.41
#